data_AF-A0A8T3D673-F1
#
_entry.id   AF-A0A8T3D673-F1
#
_cell.length_a   1.000
_cell.length_b   1.000
_cell.length_c   1.000
_cell.angle_alpha   90.00
_cell.angle_beta   90.00
_cell.angle_gamma   90.00
#
_symmetry.space_group_name_H-M   'P 1'
#
loop_
_entity.id
_entity.type
_entity.pdbx_description
1 polymer ?
#
loop_
_entity_poly.entity_id
_entity_poly.type
_entity_poly.pdbx_seq_one_letter_code
_entity_poly.pdbx_strand_id
1 'polypeptide(L)'
;MRGPLPSLCSWQCGATIFLEFWKRHRAFYVCQWKVFDWCEDEEELILEIVNNPNCNTKEYRHSYRRSTLVLILVTLMLLLIIGLTHALVVFRVIATVLLSEAKWEFLRDHANTAAVMMGAVLHYLTITIMTRVNRKVALKLCDIEKTRSLAATERSFTVKMFTFQFFTLFSSLIYVAFFLGRINGRPGSYVRIAGKWRLEECHPSGCLTDLFIQMAIIMVLKQTINNIFEFIVPLCCRWLKRKTTKKLQRKCGYCYRKECKDTEEGSELCENCKIQNWLRNYRLNEVNSFSLFNEFLEMVIQFSFTTIFVAAFPLAPLLALINNIFEIRLDAIKMVSLERRLVPKKTNDIGVWTNVLEAIGVLAVIANGLVIGVSSDFIPRLVYRYHFGPCANGTYNGVDCMTGYIQDTLSTVRVDDESVRKDFLPHQLVTPHGTNATHCSYKDYRDDKDYSFTSQFWFVLAVRFAFVILFESMWWLSASL
;
A
#
# COMPACT_ATOMS: atom_id res chain seq x y z
N MET A 1 4.41 27.91 16.46
CA MET A 1 4.60 26.79 15.52
C MET A 1 3.31 26.61 14.71
N ARG A 2 3.35 26.82 13.39
CA ARG A 2 2.24 26.44 12.50
C ARG A 2 2.08 24.93 12.61
N GLY A 3 0.91 24.44 13.04
CA GLY A 3 0.65 23.01 13.17
C GLY A 3 0.73 22.30 11.81
N PRO A 4 0.75 20.95 11.80
CA PRO A 4 0.75 20.15 10.57
C PRO A 4 -0.60 20.19 9.80
N LEU A 5 -1.68 20.72 10.37
CA LEU A 5 -2.99 20.77 9.71
C LEU A 5 -3.04 21.53 8.37
N PRO A 6 -2.50 22.76 8.23
CA PRO A 6 -2.53 23.48 6.96
C PRO A 6 -1.76 22.79 5.82
N SER A 7 -0.67 22.07 6.11
CA SER A 7 0.03 21.29 5.08
C SER A 7 -0.75 20.04 4.68
N LEU A 8 -1.44 19.39 5.62
CA LEU A 8 -2.25 18.19 5.37
C LEU A 8 -3.50 18.44 4.51
N CYS A 9 -4.26 19.52 4.76
CA CYS A 9 -5.35 19.91 3.86
C CYS A 9 -4.84 20.24 2.45
N SER A 10 -3.64 20.82 2.33
CA SER A 10 -3.02 21.11 1.03
C SER A 10 -2.69 19.83 0.24
N TRP A 11 -2.30 18.73 0.89
CA TRP A 11 -2.02 17.46 0.23
C TRP A 11 -3.29 16.74 -0.22
N GLN A 12 -4.39 16.82 0.55
CA GLN A 12 -5.68 16.22 0.19
C GLN A 12 -6.36 16.97 -0.95
N CYS A 13 -6.27 18.31 -0.97
CA CYS A 13 -6.63 19.07 -2.16
C CYS A 13 -5.77 18.64 -3.36
N GLY A 14 -4.50 18.28 -3.14
CA GLY A 14 -3.59 17.80 -4.18
C GLY A 14 -4.10 16.58 -4.95
N ALA A 15 -4.77 15.62 -4.29
CA ALA A 15 -5.32 14.44 -4.97
C ALA A 15 -6.51 14.80 -5.88
N THR A 16 -7.45 15.62 -5.39
CA THR A 16 -8.60 16.10 -6.18
C THR A 16 -8.13 16.98 -7.34
N ILE A 17 -7.21 17.91 -7.08
CA ILE A 17 -6.58 18.76 -8.09
C ILE A 17 -5.89 17.89 -9.16
N PHE A 18 -5.11 16.88 -8.75
CA PHE A 18 -4.45 15.96 -9.68
C PHE A 18 -5.46 15.26 -10.59
N LEU A 19 -6.56 14.75 -10.05
CA LEU A 19 -7.60 14.06 -10.84
C LEU A 19 -8.30 15.00 -11.82
N GLU A 20 -8.63 16.22 -11.41
CA GLU A 20 -9.26 17.19 -12.31
C GLU A 20 -8.31 17.69 -13.40
N PHE A 21 -7.03 17.93 -13.07
CA PHE A 21 -5.99 18.20 -14.07
C PHE A 21 -5.79 17.02 -15.02
N TRP A 22 -5.83 15.79 -14.52
CA TRP A 22 -5.73 14.59 -15.33
C TRP A 22 -6.89 14.47 -16.33
N LYS A 23 -8.14 14.67 -15.87
CA LYS A 23 -9.33 14.68 -16.75
C LYS A 23 -9.21 15.72 -17.85
N ARG A 24 -8.75 16.93 -17.51
CA ARG A 24 -8.52 18.00 -18.50
C ARG A 24 -7.41 17.64 -19.50
N HIS A 25 -6.31 17.08 -19.02
CA HIS A 25 -5.18 16.68 -19.86
C HIS A 25 -5.55 15.53 -20.80
N ARG A 26 -6.32 14.56 -20.30
CA ARG A 26 -6.91 13.48 -21.09
C ARG A 26 -7.79 14.04 -22.21
N ALA A 27 -8.71 14.95 -21.91
CA ALA A 27 -9.61 15.54 -22.91
C ALA A 27 -8.84 16.23 -24.05
N PHE A 28 -7.73 16.91 -23.73
CA PHE A 28 -6.86 17.51 -24.73
C PHE A 28 -6.26 16.47 -25.69
N TYR A 29 -5.69 15.37 -25.17
CA TYR A 29 -5.11 14.33 -26.02
C TYR A 29 -6.14 13.51 -26.80
N VAL A 30 -7.31 13.26 -26.22
CA VAL A 30 -8.42 12.59 -26.93
C VAL A 30 -8.82 13.40 -28.17
N CYS A 31 -8.87 14.72 -28.05
CA CYS A 31 -9.12 15.63 -29.17
C CYS A 31 -7.94 15.62 -30.17
N GLN A 32 -6.71 15.75 -29.68
CA GLN A 32 -5.51 15.80 -30.54
C GLN A 32 -5.31 14.51 -31.35
N TRP A 33 -5.56 13.35 -30.74
CA TRP A 33 -5.42 12.04 -31.38
C TRP A 33 -6.68 11.59 -32.14
N LYS A 34 -7.74 12.41 -32.14
CA LYS A 34 -9.02 12.13 -32.84
C LYS A 34 -9.62 10.77 -32.43
N VAL A 35 -9.64 10.49 -31.13
CA VAL A 35 -10.17 9.24 -30.55
C VAL A 35 -11.43 9.47 -29.70
N PHE A 36 -12.14 10.59 -29.92
CA PHE A 36 -13.31 10.94 -29.11
C PHE A 36 -14.51 10.00 -29.34
N ASP A 37 -14.78 9.61 -30.57
CA ASP A 37 -15.85 8.66 -30.94
C ASP A 37 -15.43 7.18 -30.79
N TRP A 38 -14.27 6.92 -30.17
CA TRP A 38 -13.73 5.58 -30.13
C TRP A 38 -14.38 4.73 -29.01
N CYS A 39 -15.01 3.60 -29.36
CA CYS A 39 -15.69 2.68 -28.45
C CYS A 39 -15.10 1.24 -28.48
N GLU A 40 -14.25 0.90 -27.51
CA GLU A 40 -13.52 -0.38 -27.42
C GLU A 40 -14.34 -1.64 -27.73
N ASP A 41 -15.57 -1.69 -27.23
CA ASP A 41 -16.49 -2.82 -27.42
C ASP A 41 -16.92 -3.01 -28.89
N GLU A 42 -16.94 -1.94 -29.71
CA GLU A 42 -17.28 -1.99 -31.13
C GLU A 42 -16.13 -2.52 -32.00
N GLU A 43 -14.88 -2.12 -31.77
CA GLU A 43 -13.73 -2.66 -32.54
C GLU A 43 -13.49 -4.13 -32.23
N GLU A 44 -13.67 -4.57 -30.99
CA GLU A 44 -13.60 -6.01 -30.67
C GLU A 44 -14.65 -6.80 -31.45
N LEU A 45 -15.87 -6.29 -31.54
CA LEU A 45 -16.96 -6.91 -32.28
C LEU A 45 -16.66 -6.93 -33.79
N ILE A 46 -16.16 -5.82 -34.35
CA ILE A 46 -15.74 -5.75 -35.76
C ILE A 46 -14.63 -6.75 -36.04
N LEU A 47 -13.62 -6.83 -35.18
CA LEU A 47 -12.51 -7.78 -35.32
C LEU A 47 -13.00 -9.23 -35.26
N GLU A 48 -13.96 -9.55 -34.38
CA GLU A 48 -14.54 -10.89 -34.28
C GLU A 48 -15.31 -11.27 -35.56
N ILE A 49 -16.06 -10.34 -36.15
CA ILE A 49 -16.79 -10.53 -37.41
C ILE A 49 -15.82 -10.67 -38.60
N VAL A 50 -14.78 -9.84 -38.67
CA VAL A 50 -13.80 -9.87 -39.76
C VAL A 50 -12.99 -11.17 -39.75
N ASN A 51 -12.63 -11.66 -38.56
CA ASN A 51 -11.83 -12.87 -38.41
C ASN A 51 -12.66 -14.15 -38.57
N ASN A 52 -13.98 -14.08 -38.39
CA ASN A 52 -14.88 -15.22 -38.58
C ASN A 52 -16.14 -14.83 -39.37
N PRO A 53 -16.24 -15.16 -40.66
CA PRO A 53 -17.41 -14.82 -41.47
C PRO A 53 -18.70 -15.55 -41.03
N ASN A 54 -18.59 -16.65 -40.27
CA ASN A 54 -19.73 -17.37 -39.69
C ASN A 54 -19.97 -16.98 -38.21
N CYS A 55 -19.56 -15.78 -37.80
CA CYS A 55 -19.72 -15.32 -36.42
C CYS A 55 -21.21 -15.11 -36.09
N ASN A 56 -21.76 -15.99 -35.25
CA ASN A 56 -23.10 -15.82 -34.70
C ASN A 56 -23.06 -14.79 -33.57
N THR A 57 -24.05 -13.89 -33.54
CA THR A 57 -24.21 -12.93 -32.43
C THR A 57 -24.32 -13.68 -31.11
N LYS A 58 -23.35 -13.49 -30.20
CA LYS A 58 -23.41 -14.07 -28.85
C LYS A 58 -24.56 -13.42 -28.08
N GLU A 59 -25.65 -14.15 -27.87
CA GLU A 59 -26.72 -13.72 -26.96
C GLU A 59 -26.20 -13.67 -25.52
N TYR A 60 -26.00 -12.46 -25.01
CA TYR A 60 -25.61 -12.25 -23.63
C TYR A 60 -26.85 -12.14 -22.74
N ARG A 61 -27.04 -13.11 -21.85
CA ARG A 61 -28.06 -13.06 -20.79
C ARG A 61 -27.40 -12.92 -19.44
N HIS A 62 -27.59 -11.76 -18.81
CA HIS A 62 -27.08 -11.51 -17.46
C HIS A 62 -27.71 -12.50 -16.47
N SER A 63 -26.87 -13.33 -15.84
CA SER A 63 -27.32 -14.31 -14.85
C SER A 63 -27.08 -13.76 -13.44
N TYR A 64 -28.13 -13.28 -12.78
CA TYR A 64 -28.05 -12.77 -11.41
C TYR A 64 -27.44 -13.81 -10.46
N ARG A 65 -27.75 -15.11 -10.62
CA ARG A 65 -27.17 -16.19 -9.82
C ARG A 65 -25.65 -16.28 -9.94
N ARG A 66 -25.09 -16.13 -11.15
CA ARG A 66 -23.63 -16.16 -11.35
C ARG A 66 -22.98 -14.93 -10.76
N SER A 67 -23.57 -13.75 -10.97
CA SER A 67 -23.06 -12.49 -10.41
C SER A 67 -23.05 -12.53 -8.87
N THR A 68 -24.11 -13.00 -8.23
CA THR A 68 -24.15 -13.17 -6.77
C THR A 68 -23.13 -14.20 -6.28
N LEU A 69 -22.95 -15.32 -6.98
CA LEU A 69 -21.92 -16.32 -6.65
C LEU A 69 -20.51 -15.73 -6.74
N VAL A 70 -20.21 -14.95 -7.79
CA VAL A 70 -18.92 -14.26 -7.94
C VAL A 70 -18.71 -13.27 -6.80
N LEU A 71 -19.74 -12.50 -6.42
CA LEU A 71 -19.66 -11.59 -5.29
C LEU A 71 -19.36 -12.32 -3.98
N ILE A 72 -20.03 -13.44 -3.69
CA ILE A 72 -19.77 -14.26 -2.49
C ILE A 72 -18.34 -14.81 -2.49
N LEU A 73 -17.84 -15.27 -3.63
CA LEU A 73 -16.46 -15.77 -3.72
C LEU A 73 -15.43 -14.65 -3.55
N VAL A 74 -15.69 -13.46 -4.09
CA VAL A 74 -14.84 -12.28 -3.89
C VAL A 74 -14.80 -11.89 -2.42
N THR A 75 -15.95 -11.84 -1.74
CA THR A 75 -15.99 -11.50 -0.31
C THR A 75 -15.32 -12.56 0.56
N LEU A 76 -15.50 -13.86 0.26
CA LEU A 76 -14.79 -14.94 0.94
C LEU A 76 -13.26 -14.81 0.78
N MET A 77 -12.78 -14.53 -0.43
CA MET A 77 -11.36 -14.31 -0.68
C MET A 77 -10.83 -13.08 0.08
N LEU A 78 -11.61 -12.02 0.18
CA LEU A 78 -11.24 -10.85 0.97
C LEU A 78 -11.12 -11.17 2.46
N LEU A 79 -12.08 -11.91 3.02
CA LEU A 79 -12.00 -12.36 4.41
C LEU A 79 -10.78 -13.25 4.65
N LEU A 80 -10.42 -14.12 3.70
CA LEU A 80 -9.21 -14.94 3.77
C LEU A 80 -7.93 -14.09 3.74
N ILE A 81 -7.86 -13.08 2.86
CA ILE A 81 -6.70 -12.17 2.78
C ILE A 81 -6.57 -11.37 4.08
N ILE A 82 -7.67 -10.81 4.58
CA ILE A 82 -7.70 -10.07 5.84
C ILE A 82 -7.28 -11.01 6.98
N GLY A 83 -7.86 -12.21 7.08
CA GLY A 83 -7.51 -13.19 8.11
C GLY A 83 -6.03 -13.58 8.10
N LEU A 84 -5.46 -13.88 6.93
CA LEU A 84 -4.04 -14.24 6.81
C LEU A 84 -3.11 -13.08 7.15
N THR A 85 -3.42 -11.86 6.70
CA THR A 85 -2.61 -10.68 7.03
C THR A 85 -2.63 -10.39 8.53
N HIS A 86 -3.76 -10.56 9.21
CA HIS A 86 -3.84 -10.42 10.67
C HIS A 86 -3.14 -11.57 11.40
N ALA A 87 -3.25 -12.80 10.89
CA ALA A 87 -2.56 -13.96 11.46
C ALA A 87 -1.03 -13.78 11.46
N LEU A 88 -0.46 -13.10 10.45
CA LEU A 88 0.97 -12.75 10.45
C LEU A 88 1.34 -11.77 11.56
N VAL A 89 0.49 -10.79 11.84
CA VAL A 89 0.73 -9.85 12.93
C VAL A 89 0.70 -10.60 14.26
N VAL A 90 -0.27 -11.49 14.46
CA VAL A 90 -0.33 -12.37 15.65
C VAL A 90 0.90 -13.28 15.74
N PHE A 91 1.36 -13.84 14.63
CA PHE A 91 2.56 -14.67 14.59
C PHE A 91 3.82 -13.92 15.06
N ARG A 92 3.98 -12.64 14.68
CA ARG A 92 5.11 -11.81 15.14
C ARG A 92 5.16 -11.71 16.67
N VAL A 93 4.00 -11.56 17.32
CA VAL A 93 3.90 -11.51 18.80
C VAL A 93 4.39 -12.80 19.41
N ILE A 94 3.87 -13.92 18.90
CA ILE A 94 4.21 -15.24 19.40
C ILE A 94 5.70 -15.50 19.20
N ALA A 95 6.26 -15.12 18.04
CA ALA A 95 7.68 -15.23 17.76
C ALA A 95 8.53 -14.42 18.74
N THR A 96 8.10 -13.21 19.12
CA THR A 96 8.83 -12.37 20.09
C THR A 96 8.91 -13.06 21.46
N VAL A 97 7.80 -13.62 21.94
CA VAL A 97 7.75 -14.35 23.21
C VAL A 97 8.63 -15.60 23.15
N LEU A 98 8.49 -16.42 22.10
CA LEU A 98 9.30 -17.63 21.92
C LEU A 98 10.81 -17.35 21.82
N LEU A 99 11.20 -16.23 21.19
CA LEU A 99 12.59 -15.80 21.12
C LEU A 99 13.11 -15.30 22.46
N SER A 100 12.28 -14.65 23.26
CA SER A 100 12.65 -14.20 24.61
C SER A 100 12.88 -15.37 25.58
N GLU A 101 12.21 -16.50 25.34
CA GLU A 101 12.39 -17.74 26.10
C GLU A 101 13.46 -18.67 25.49
N ALA A 102 14.10 -18.27 24.39
CA ALA A 102 15.10 -19.10 23.73
C ALA A 102 16.33 -19.31 24.60
N LYS A 103 16.90 -20.52 24.53
CA LYS A 103 18.11 -20.89 25.29
C LYS A 103 19.37 -20.12 24.87
N TRP A 104 19.35 -19.47 23.71
CA TRP A 104 20.53 -18.81 23.15
C TRP A 104 20.58 -17.35 23.59
N GLU A 105 21.59 -16.96 24.36
CA GLU A 105 21.69 -15.62 24.98
C GLU A 105 21.60 -14.48 23.95
N PHE A 106 22.25 -14.64 22.79
CA PHE A 106 22.18 -13.63 21.72
C PHE A 106 20.75 -13.38 21.21
N LEU A 107 19.95 -14.44 21.05
CA LEU A 107 18.56 -14.34 20.61
C LEU A 107 17.67 -13.74 21.68
N ARG A 108 17.95 -14.01 22.95
CA ARG A 108 17.22 -13.44 24.08
C ARG A 108 17.44 -11.93 24.18
N ASP A 109 18.69 -11.48 24.05
CA ASP A 109 19.04 -10.05 24.16
C ASP A 109 18.56 -9.24 22.95
N HIS A 110 18.47 -9.86 21.76
CA HIS A 110 18.00 -9.21 20.52
C HIS A 110 16.62 -9.69 20.06
N ALA A 111 15.81 -10.27 20.95
CA ALA A 111 14.55 -10.93 20.61
C ALA A 111 13.59 -10.01 19.85
N ASN A 112 13.43 -8.76 20.28
CA ASN A 112 12.56 -7.78 19.63
C ASN A 112 13.02 -7.47 18.20
N THR A 113 14.32 -7.21 18.01
CA THR A 113 14.89 -6.90 16.68
C THR A 113 14.80 -8.11 15.76
N ALA A 114 15.11 -9.30 16.26
CA ALA A 114 15.01 -10.55 15.49
C ALA A 114 13.55 -10.84 15.08
N ALA A 115 12.58 -10.66 15.98
CA ALA A 115 11.17 -10.86 15.69
C ALA A 115 10.62 -9.84 14.67
N VAL A 116 11.04 -8.57 14.77
CA VAL A 116 10.69 -7.54 13.77
C VAL A 116 11.24 -7.89 12.39
N MET A 117 12.51 -8.31 12.31
CA MET A 117 13.14 -8.70 11.04
C MET A 117 12.49 -9.95 10.44
N MET A 118 12.22 -10.98 11.24
CA MET A 118 11.51 -12.17 10.77
C MET A 118 10.08 -11.85 10.31
N GLY A 119 9.38 -10.98 11.06
CA GLY A 119 8.06 -10.50 10.69
C GLY A 119 8.07 -9.78 9.34
N ALA A 120 9.05 -8.90 9.11
CA ALA A 120 9.20 -8.19 7.83
C ALA A 120 9.45 -9.15 6.65
N VAL A 121 10.32 -10.15 6.83
CA VAL A 121 10.58 -11.17 5.79
C VAL A 121 9.33 -12.01 5.49
N LEU A 122 8.61 -12.46 6.52
CA LEU A 122 7.38 -13.23 6.35
C LEU A 122 6.26 -12.42 5.71
N HIS A 123 6.15 -11.14 6.05
CA HIS A 123 5.20 -10.22 5.43
C HIS A 123 5.49 -10.05 3.94
N TYR A 124 6.75 -9.81 3.57
CA TYR A 124 7.18 -9.74 2.16
C TYR A 124 6.91 -11.05 1.39
N LEU A 125 7.25 -12.20 1.98
CA LEU A 125 6.97 -13.51 1.37
C LEU A 125 5.47 -13.72 1.17
N THR A 126 4.66 -13.32 2.15
CA THR A 126 3.20 -13.44 2.06
C THR A 126 2.64 -12.54 0.98
N ILE A 127 3.08 -11.28 0.86
CA ILE A 127 2.67 -10.40 -0.24
C ILE A 127 3.01 -11.03 -1.58
N THR A 128 4.22 -11.57 -1.74
CA THR A 128 4.69 -12.20 -2.98
C THR A 128 3.83 -13.41 -3.36
N ILE A 129 3.57 -14.30 -2.40
CA ILE A 129 2.74 -15.50 -2.61
C ILE A 129 1.29 -15.10 -2.90
N MET A 130 0.73 -14.21 -2.08
CA MET A 130 -0.65 -13.76 -2.18
C MET A 130 -0.92 -13.07 -3.51
N THR A 131 0.01 -12.24 -4.01
CA THR A 131 -0.11 -11.60 -5.33
C THR A 131 -0.28 -12.65 -6.45
N ARG A 132 0.46 -13.78 -6.39
CA ARG A 132 0.31 -14.86 -7.38
C ARG A 132 -1.00 -15.61 -7.24
N VAL A 133 -1.47 -15.84 -6.02
CA VAL A 133 -2.76 -16.48 -5.74
C VAL A 133 -3.91 -15.59 -6.20
N ASN A 134 -3.90 -14.32 -5.82
CA ASN A 134 -4.88 -13.30 -6.22
C ASN A 134 -5.03 -13.24 -7.73
N ARG A 135 -3.93 -13.27 -8.48
CA ARG A 135 -3.98 -13.32 -9.95
C ARG A 135 -4.71 -14.54 -10.48
N LYS A 136 -4.37 -15.74 -10.00
CA LYS A 136 -5.02 -17.00 -10.43
C LYS A 136 -6.51 -16.98 -10.09
N VAL A 137 -6.85 -16.50 -8.91
CA VAL A 137 -8.24 -16.45 -8.44
C VAL A 137 -9.04 -15.41 -9.22
N ALA A 138 -8.49 -14.22 -9.46
CA ALA A 138 -9.13 -13.17 -10.24
C ALA A 138 -9.45 -13.65 -11.68
N LEU A 139 -8.51 -14.33 -12.34
CA LEU A 139 -8.76 -14.94 -13.65
C LEU A 139 -9.89 -15.97 -13.58
N LYS A 140 -9.85 -16.88 -12.59
CA LYS A 140 -10.88 -17.91 -12.44
C LYS A 140 -12.27 -17.32 -12.16
N LEU A 141 -12.34 -16.23 -11.40
CA LEU A 141 -13.58 -15.51 -11.14
C LEU A 141 -14.13 -14.85 -12.41
N CYS A 142 -13.27 -14.29 -13.26
CA CYS A 142 -13.68 -13.73 -14.54
C CYS A 142 -14.22 -14.81 -15.49
N ASP A 143 -13.59 -16.00 -15.53
CA ASP A 143 -14.08 -17.14 -16.30
C ASP A 143 -15.50 -17.58 -15.88
N ILE A 144 -15.81 -17.47 -14.58
CA ILE A 144 -17.12 -17.82 -14.01
C ILE A 144 -18.17 -16.75 -14.33
N GLU A 145 -17.78 -15.46 -14.29
CA GLU A 145 -18.68 -14.32 -14.54
C GLU A 145 -19.22 -14.31 -15.98
N LYS A 146 -18.42 -14.80 -16.95
CA LYS A 146 -18.73 -14.82 -18.39
C LYS A 146 -19.30 -13.48 -18.87
N THR A 147 -18.42 -12.52 -19.10
CA THR A 147 -18.68 -11.18 -19.62
C THR A 147 -18.96 -11.15 -21.14
N ARG A 148 -19.53 -10.03 -21.62
CA ARG A 148 -19.93 -9.86 -23.04
C ARG A 148 -18.74 -9.67 -23.99
N SER A 149 -17.71 -8.92 -23.58
CA SER A 149 -16.53 -8.55 -24.38
C SER A 149 -15.23 -8.86 -23.62
N LEU A 150 -14.10 -8.90 -24.34
CA LEU A 150 -12.78 -9.09 -23.71
C LEU A 150 -12.43 -7.84 -22.90
N ALA A 151 -12.70 -6.64 -23.44
CA ALA A 151 -12.59 -5.38 -22.71
C ALA A 151 -13.34 -5.40 -21.37
N ALA A 152 -14.62 -5.83 -21.35
CA ALA A 152 -15.38 -5.96 -20.10
C ALA A 152 -14.75 -6.98 -19.12
N THR A 153 -14.16 -8.05 -19.64
CA THR A 153 -13.40 -9.03 -18.85
C THR A 153 -12.18 -8.40 -18.21
N GLU A 154 -11.39 -7.65 -18.99
CA GLU A 154 -10.20 -6.94 -18.51
C GLU A 154 -10.58 -5.90 -17.43
N ARG A 155 -11.64 -5.11 -17.65
CA ARG A 155 -12.19 -4.16 -16.67
C ARG A 155 -12.57 -4.85 -15.36
N SER A 156 -13.30 -5.97 -15.44
CA SER A 156 -13.72 -6.77 -14.27
C SER A 156 -12.53 -7.40 -13.54
N PHE A 157 -11.56 -7.91 -14.27
CA PHE A 157 -10.30 -8.44 -13.75
C PHE A 157 -9.52 -7.35 -13.01
N THR A 158 -9.40 -6.16 -13.60
CA THR A 158 -8.69 -5.02 -13.00
C THR A 158 -9.27 -4.65 -11.64
N VAL A 159 -10.59 -4.52 -11.51
CA VAL A 159 -11.24 -4.20 -10.24
C VAL A 159 -10.98 -5.28 -9.19
N LYS A 160 -11.17 -6.56 -9.55
CA LYS A 160 -10.96 -7.69 -8.61
C LYS A 160 -9.51 -7.78 -8.15
N MET A 161 -8.56 -7.73 -9.10
CA MET A 161 -7.14 -7.83 -8.81
C MET A 161 -6.64 -6.64 -8.00
N PHE A 162 -7.05 -5.41 -8.35
CA PHE A 162 -6.75 -4.22 -7.56
C PHE A 162 -7.30 -4.36 -6.14
N THR A 163 -8.56 -4.77 -5.98
CA THR A 163 -9.19 -4.92 -4.65
C THR A 163 -8.44 -5.94 -3.79
N PHE A 164 -8.10 -7.11 -4.35
CA PHE A 164 -7.31 -8.11 -3.60
C PHE A 164 -5.91 -7.60 -3.25
N GLN A 165 -5.25 -6.90 -4.17
CA GLN A 165 -3.92 -6.34 -3.92
C GLN A 165 -3.97 -5.22 -2.87
N PHE A 166 -4.99 -4.38 -2.91
CA PHE A 166 -5.24 -3.30 -1.96
C PHE A 166 -5.36 -3.87 -0.55
N PHE A 167 -6.25 -4.84 -0.31
CA PHE A 167 -6.39 -5.45 1.01
C PHE A 167 -5.14 -6.24 1.43
N THR A 168 -4.42 -6.87 0.50
CA THR A 168 -3.17 -7.59 0.82
C THR A 168 -2.11 -6.65 1.41
N LEU A 169 -2.02 -5.42 0.88
CA LEU A 169 -1.03 -4.42 1.30
C LEU A 169 -1.51 -3.56 2.47
N PHE A 170 -2.74 -3.04 2.40
CA PHE A 170 -3.25 -2.06 3.34
C PHE A 170 -3.94 -2.66 4.58
N SER A 171 -4.41 -3.91 4.55
CA SER A 171 -5.07 -4.55 5.71
C SER A 171 -4.19 -4.49 6.98
N SER A 172 -2.91 -4.85 6.84
CA SER A 172 -1.97 -4.80 7.97
C SER A 172 -1.71 -3.37 8.47
N LEU A 173 -1.71 -2.37 7.59
CA LEU A 173 -1.51 -0.96 7.96
C LEU A 173 -2.75 -0.39 8.64
N ILE A 174 -3.94 -0.73 8.16
CA ILE A 174 -5.23 -0.38 8.77
C ILE A 174 -5.31 -0.99 10.18
N TYR A 175 -4.87 -2.23 10.36
CA TYR A 175 -4.78 -2.87 11.67
C TYR A 175 -3.87 -2.09 12.64
N VAL A 176 -2.65 -1.79 12.21
CA VAL A 176 -1.67 -1.05 13.02
C VAL A 176 -2.13 0.38 13.33
N ALA A 177 -2.81 1.03 12.38
CA ALA A 177 -3.29 2.39 12.55
C ALA A 177 -4.45 2.48 13.54
N PHE A 178 -5.46 1.60 13.42
CA PHE A 178 -6.75 1.81 14.10
C PHE A 178 -7.04 0.83 15.24
N PHE A 179 -6.52 -0.39 15.18
CA PHE A 179 -6.86 -1.45 16.12
C PHE A 179 -5.74 -1.73 17.14
N LEU A 180 -4.49 -1.59 16.71
CA LEU A 180 -3.32 -1.85 17.55
C LEU A 180 -3.28 -0.93 18.79
N GLY A 181 -3.03 -1.51 19.96
CA GLY A 181 -2.89 -0.78 21.23
C GLY A 181 -4.18 -0.19 21.80
N ARG A 182 -5.34 -0.38 21.15
CA ARG A 182 -6.64 0.18 21.60
C ARG A 182 -7.53 -0.83 22.31
N ILE A 183 -7.32 -2.13 22.07
CA ILE A 183 -8.15 -3.22 22.61
C ILE A 183 -7.42 -3.97 23.75
N ASN A 184 -6.29 -3.45 24.23
CA ASN A 184 -5.39 -4.22 25.10
C ASN A 184 -5.90 -4.40 26.55
N GLY A 185 -6.87 -3.58 26.98
CA GLY A 185 -7.37 -3.61 28.35
C GLY A 185 -6.41 -2.88 29.30
N ARG A 186 -6.34 -3.35 30.56
CA ARG A 186 -5.49 -2.77 31.61
C ARG A 186 -4.58 -3.82 32.24
N PRO A 187 -3.47 -3.42 32.89
CA PRO A 187 -2.72 -4.31 33.76
C PRO A 187 -3.62 -5.04 34.77
N GLY A 188 -3.50 -6.36 34.86
CA GLY A 188 -4.37 -7.23 35.68
C GLY A 188 -5.64 -7.73 34.97
N SER A 189 -6.03 -7.14 33.84
CA SER A 189 -7.14 -7.60 33.02
C SER A 189 -6.88 -7.30 31.54
N TYR A 190 -5.84 -7.94 31.00
CA TYR A 190 -5.55 -7.86 29.57
C TYR A 190 -6.51 -8.70 28.75
N VAL A 191 -6.84 -8.22 27.55
CA VAL A 191 -7.53 -9.04 26.55
C VAL A 191 -6.53 -10.04 25.95
N ARG A 192 -6.74 -11.33 26.21
CA ARG A 192 -5.86 -12.42 25.76
C ARG A 192 -6.47 -13.20 24.60
N ILE A 193 -5.74 -13.36 23.50
CA ILE A 193 -6.13 -14.23 22.39
C ILE A 193 -6.03 -15.69 22.85
N ALA A 194 -7.12 -16.44 22.68
CA ALA A 194 -7.24 -17.84 23.08
C ALA A 194 -6.86 -18.09 24.57
N GLY A 195 -7.02 -17.08 25.43
CA GLY A 195 -6.72 -17.14 26.86
C GLY A 195 -5.23 -17.17 27.24
N LYS A 196 -4.31 -17.22 26.27
CA LYS A 196 -2.87 -17.42 26.53
C LYS A 196 -1.98 -16.26 26.11
N TRP A 197 -2.27 -15.60 24.98
CA TRP A 197 -1.36 -14.62 24.38
C TRP A 197 -1.87 -13.18 24.55
N ARG A 198 -1.03 -12.28 25.05
CA ARG A 198 -1.33 -10.83 25.18
C ARG A 198 -1.31 -10.16 23.80
N LEU A 199 -2.25 -9.24 23.56
CA LEU A 199 -2.27 -8.42 22.34
C LEU A 199 -1.05 -7.49 22.28
N GLU A 200 -0.60 -7.17 21.06
CA GLU A 200 0.54 -6.25 20.85
C GLU A 200 0.27 -4.87 21.44
N GLU A 201 1.28 -4.33 22.13
CA GLU A 201 1.34 -2.93 22.51
C GLU A 201 2.14 -2.14 21.50
N CYS A 202 1.73 -0.88 21.30
CA CYS A 202 2.47 0.03 20.45
C CYS A 202 3.80 0.42 21.09
N HIS A 203 4.75 0.83 20.26
CA HIS A 203 6.00 1.42 20.73
C HIS A 203 5.74 2.55 21.75
N PRO A 204 6.64 2.79 22.74
CA PRO A 204 6.45 3.85 23.74
C PRO A 204 6.20 5.26 23.15
N SER A 205 6.67 5.52 21.93
CA SER A 205 6.41 6.75 21.17
C SER A 205 5.03 6.83 20.51
N GLY A 206 4.25 5.75 20.51
CA GLY A 206 2.91 5.63 19.94
C GLY A 206 2.82 4.75 18.69
N CYS A 207 1.60 4.34 18.33
CA CYS A 207 1.35 3.44 17.19
C CYS A 207 1.66 4.08 15.82
N LEU A 208 1.73 5.41 15.74
CA LEU A 208 2.05 6.13 14.52
C LEU A 208 3.49 5.84 14.06
N THR A 209 4.43 5.63 14.99
CA THR A 209 5.81 5.27 14.62
C THR A 209 5.91 3.86 14.05
N ASP A 210 5.12 2.92 14.56
CA ASP A 210 5.07 1.56 14.02
C ASP A 210 4.49 1.55 12.60
N LEU A 211 3.44 2.34 12.37
CA LEU A 211 2.87 2.56 11.04
C LEU A 211 3.90 3.18 10.08
N PHE A 212 4.61 4.21 10.52
CA PHE A 212 5.67 4.87 9.75
C PHE A 212 6.77 3.88 9.35
N ILE A 213 7.27 3.09 10.30
CA ILE A 213 8.32 2.09 10.03
C ILE A 213 7.81 1.05 9.04
N GLN A 214 6.59 0.54 9.23
CA GLN A 214 6.01 -0.46 8.34
C GLN A 214 5.81 0.08 6.92
N MET A 215 5.32 1.31 6.77
CA MET A 215 5.19 1.97 5.46
C MET A 215 6.55 2.19 4.80
N ALA A 216 7.54 2.70 5.54
CA ALA A 216 8.88 2.91 5.02
C ALA A 216 9.49 1.59 4.53
N ILE A 217 9.34 0.50 5.28
CA ILE A 217 9.81 -0.83 4.87
C ILE A 217 9.09 -1.29 3.61
N ILE A 218 7.75 -1.25 3.56
CA ILE A 218 7.00 -1.74 2.39
C ILE A 218 7.34 -0.93 1.14
N MET A 219 7.39 0.40 1.26
CA MET A 219 7.64 1.29 0.14
C MET A 219 9.09 1.22 -0.35
N VAL A 220 10.07 1.21 0.56
CA VAL A 220 11.49 1.05 0.19
C VAL A 220 11.74 -0.35 -0.34
N LEU A 221 11.27 -1.41 0.34
CA LEU A 221 11.57 -2.78 -0.08
C LEU A 221 10.95 -3.09 -1.44
N LYS A 222 9.66 -2.78 -1.66
CA LYS A 222 9.01 -3.03 -2.95
C LYS A 222 9.67 -2.21 -4.06
N GLN A 223 9.87 -0.91 -3.83
CA GLN A 223 10.35 -0.03 -4.87
C GLN A 223 11.82 -0.27 -5.21
N THR A 224 12.66 -0.47 -4.20
CA THR A 224 14.08 -0.70 -4.44
C THR A 224 14.30 -2.06 -5.10
N ILE A 225 13.56 -3.10 -4.72
CA ILE A 225 13.69 -4.42 -5.36
C ILE A 225 13.24 -4.38 -6.83
N ASN A 226 12.07 -3.80 -7.11
CA ASN A 226 11.57 -3.68 -8.49
C ASN A 226 12.55 -2.87 -9.35
N ASN A 227 12.94 -1.68 -8.89
CA ASN A 227 13.87 -0.82 -9.61
C ASN A 227 15.25 -1.49 -9.78
N ILE A 228 15.75 -2.24 -8.79
CA ILE A 228 17.01 -2.97 -8.89
C ILE A 228 16.92 -4.05 -9.97
N PHE A 229 15.87 -4.88 -9.96
CA PHE A 229 15.71 -5.91 -11.00
C PHE A 229 15.57 -5.27 -12.38
N GLU A 230 14.78 -4.22 -12.50
CA GLU A 230 14.57 -3.49 -13.75
C GLU A 230 15.80 -2.72 -14.23
N PHE A 231 16.71 -2.33 -13.35
CA PHE A 231 17.97 -1.68 -13.72
C PHE A 231 19.07 -2.70 -14.07
N ILE A 232 19.22 -3.75 -13.24
CA ILE A 232 20.26 -4.77 -13.41
C ILE A 232 20.01 -5.61 -14.66
N VAL A 233 18.76 -5.96 -14.96
CA VAL A 233 18.42 -6.79 -16.13
C VAL A 233 18.89 -6.15 -17.46
N PRO A 234 18.51 -4.92 -17.82
CA PRO A 234 18.96 -4.30 -19.06
C PRO A 234 20.46 -4.01 -19.08
N LEU A 235 21.09 -3.69 -17.95
CA LEU A 235 22.55 -3.52 -17.87
C LEU A 235 23.28 -4.84 -18.13
N CYS A 236 22.84 -5.92 -17.49
CA CYS A 236 23.37 -7.26 -17.70
C CYS A 236 23.14 -7.70 -19.15
N CYS A 237 21.93 -7.52 -19.69
CA CYS A 237 21.61 -7.81 -21.08
C CYS A 237 22.45 -6.96 -22.05
N ARG A 238 22.66 -5.66 -21.81
CA ARG A 238 23.53 -4.79 -22.64
C ARG A 238 24.99 -5.20 -22.53
N TRP A 239 25.46 -5.60 -21.36
CA TRP A 239 26.84 -6.04 -21.15
C TRP A 239 27.10 -7.40 -21.83
N LEU A 240 26.18 -8.35 -21.69
CA LEU A 240 26.18 -9.63 -22.40
C LEU A 240 26.07 -9.42 -23.91
N LYS A 241 25.16 -8.55 -24.38
CA LYS A 241 25.03 -8.16 -25.79
C LYS A 241 26.29 -7.47 -26.29
N ARG A 242 26.94 -6.54 -25.57
CA ARG A 242 28.22 -5.91 -26.00
C ARG A 242 29.36 -6.93 -26.17
N LYS A 243 29.48 -7.90 -25.26
CA LYS A 243 30.43 -9.02 -25.41
C LYS A 243 30.09 -9.95 -26.58
N THR A 244 28.79 -10.12 -26.86
CA THR A 244 28.29 -11.00 -27.92
C THR A 244 28.32 -10.32 -29.29
N THR A 245 27.98 -9.04 -29.42
CA THR A 245 28.00 -8.24 -30.66
C THR A 245 29.42 -8.05 -31.18
N LYS A 246 30.43 -7.87 -30.31
CA LYS A 246 31.85 -7.94 -30.73
C LYS A 246 32.24 -9.32 -31.31
N LYS A 247 31.56 -10.40 -30.90
CA LYS A 247 31.71 -11.75 -31.49
C LYS A 247 30.78 -11.99 -32.70
N LEU A 248 29.62 -11.33 -32.78
CA LEU A 248 28.61 -11.49 -33.81
C LEU A 248 28.91 -10.64 -35.07
N GLN A 249 29.57 -9.50 -34.90
CA GLN A 249 30.15 -8.71 -36.00
C GLN A 249 31.26 -9.47 -36.74
N ARG A 250 31.73 -10.60 -36.18
CA ARG A 250 32.65 -11.55 -36.82
C ARG A 250 31.96 -12.82 -37.38
N LYS A 251 30.64 -12.94 -37.28
CA LYS A 251 29.89 -14.19 -37.59
C LYS A 251 28.74 -14.05 -38.60
N CYS A 252 28.68 -13.02 -39.45
CA CYS A 252 27.98 -13.19 -40.73
C CYS A 252 28.97 -13.84 -41.71
N GLY A 253 29.08 -15.17 -41.69
CA GLY A 253 29.95 -15.92 -42.61
C GLY A 253 29.52 -15.81 -44.08
N TYR A 254 28.33 -15.27 -44.36
CA TYR A 254 27.74 -15.15 -45.70
C TYR A 254 27.66 -13.70 -46.22
N CYS A 255 28.05 -12.70 -45.42
CA CYS A 255 28.01 -11.28 -45.81
C CYS A 255 29.38 -10.84 -46.35
N TYR A 256 29.83 -11.43 -47.45
CA TYR A 256 31.10 -11.08 -48.11
C TYR A 256 30.90 -10.20 -49.37
N ARG A 257 29.71 -9.60 -49.54
CA ARG A 257 29.42 -8.74 -50.69
C ARG A 257 29.67 -7.28 -50.34
N LYS A 258 30.59 -6.65 -51.08
CA LYS A 258 31.06 -5.26 -50.96
C LYS A 258 29.91 -4.23 -50.97
N GLU A 259 28.76 -4.59 -51.54
CA GLU A 259 27.53 -3.77 -51.67
C GLU A 259 26.89 -3.35 -50.33
N CYS A 260 27.18 -4.02 -49.21
CA CYS A 260 26.66 -3.62 -47.88
C CYS A 260 27.57 -2.63 -47.13
N LYS A 261 28.75 -2.30 -47.67
CA LYS A 261 29.71 -1.41 -47.00
C LYS A 261 29.53 0.06 -47.40
N ASP A 262 28.95 0.28 -48.58
CA ASP A 262 28.82 1.59 -49.22
C ASP A 262 27.35 2.00 -49.41
N THR A 263 26.45 1.41 -48.64
CA THR A 263 25.02 1.67 -48.76
C THR A 263 24.65 2.86 -47.87
N GLU A 264 24.18 3.94 -48.50
CA GLU A 264 23.69 5.17 -47.86
C GLU A 264 22.67 4.86 -46.76
N GLU A 265 22.62 5.72 -45.72
CA GLU A 265 21.61 5.67 -44.65
C GLU A 265 20.20 5.60 -45.25
N GLY A 266 19.63 4.39 -45.35
CA GLY A 266 18.30 4.18 -45.93
C GLY A 266 18.13 2.92 -46.80
N SER A 267 19.22 2.24 -47.20
CA SER A 267 19.09 1.02 -47.99
C SER A 267 18.60 -0.20 -47.19
N GLU A 268 17.78 -1.05 -47.80
CA GLU A 268 17.29 -2.27 -47.14
C GLU A 268 18.40 -3.27 -46.78
N LEU A 269 18.32 -3.83 -45.57
CA LEU A 269 19.21 -4.89 -45.09
C LEU A 269 19.15 -6.15 -45.97
N CYS A 270 20.26 -6.88 -46.07
CA CYS A 270 20.33 -8.18 -46.72
C CYS A 270 19.30 -9.19 -46.15
N GLU A 271 18.79 -10.16 -46.93
CA GLU A 271 17.76 -11.10 -46.45
C GLU A 271 18.19 -11.90 -45.21
N ASN A 272 19.42 -12.42 -45.20
CA ASN A 272 19.99 -13.09 -44.02
C ASN A 272 20.05 -12.17 -42.79
N CYS A 273 20.34 -10.88 -43.01
CA CYS A 273 20.38 -9.85 -41.98
C CYS A 273 18.96 -9.54 -41.44
N LYS A 274 17.96 -9.48 -42.33
CA LYS A 274 16.54 -9.32 -41.98
C LYS A 274 16.05 -10.50 -41.13
N ILE A 275 16.34 -11.74 -41.53
CA ILE A 275 15.97 -12.96 -40.78
C ILE A 275 16.63 -12.97 -39.40
N GLN A 276 17.92 -12.63 -39.32
CA GLN A 276 18.62 -12.57 -38.03
C GLN A 276 18.05 -11.48 -37.11
N ASN A 277 17.63 -10.34 -37.66
CA ASN A 277 16.97 -9.28 -36.90
C ASN A 277 15.57 -9.72 -36.42
N TRP A 278 14.80 -10.40 -37.26
CA TRP A 278 13.51 -10.97 -36.89
C TRP A 278 13.64 -12.00 -35.77
N LEU A 279 14.58 -12.95 -35.88
CA LEU A 279 14.89 -13.93 -34.83
C LEU A 279 15.32 -13.25 -33.52
N ARG A 280 16.08 -12.15 -33.61
CA ARG A 280 16.49 -11.37 -32.44
C ARG A 280 15.30 -10.72 -31.75
N ASN A 281 14.35 -10.16 -32.51
CA ASN A 281 13.12 -9.60 -31.97
C ASN A 281 12.22 -10.69 -31.39
N TYR A 282 12.12 -11.85 -32.05
CA TYR A 282 11.36 -12.98 -31.53
C TYR A 282 11.93 -13.54 -30.22
N ARG A 283 13.23 -13.40 -29.96
CA ARG A 283 13.83 -13.77 -28.66
C ARG A 283 13.57 -12.78 -27.52
N LEU A 284 13.01 -11.61 -27.80
CA LEU A 284 12.61 -10.65 -26.76
C LEU A 284 11.38 -11.17 -26.02
N ASN A 285 11.16 -10.63 -24.81
CA ASN A 285 10.02 -11.00 -23.97
C ASN A 285 8.71 -10.68 -24.67
N GLU A 286 7.75 -11.59 -24.56
CA GLU A 286 6.39 -11.38 -25.06
C GLU A 286 5.67 -10.36 -24.19
N VAL A 287 4.94 -9.44 -24.85
CA VAL A 287 4.14 -8.44 -24.16
C VAL A 287 2.68 -8.76 -24.38
N ASN A 288 1.95 -8.91 -23.29
CA ASN A 288 0.51 -9.17 -23.28
C ASN A 288 -0.22 -7.95 -22.70
N SER A 289 -1.56 -7.90 -22.81
CA SER A 289 -2.36 -6.84 -22.15
C SER A 289 -2.13 -6.79 -20.64
N PHE A 290 -1.80 -7.93 -20.03
CA PHE A 290 -1.41 -8.03 -18.62
C PHE A 290 -0.10 -7.34 -18.26
N SER A 291 0.81 -7.05 -19.22
CA SER A 291 2.05 -6.34 -18.93
C SER A 291 1.74 -4.91 -18.50
N LEU A 292 1.04 -4.18 -19.37
CA LEU A 292 0.57 -2.82 -19.12
C LEU A 292 -0.30 -2.73 -17.84
N PHE A 293 -1.15 -3.74 -17.60
CA PHE A 293 -1.93 -3.82 -16.36
C PHE A 293 -1.06 -3.83 -15.11
N ASN A 294 0.04 -4.58 -15.09
CA ASN A 294 0.93 -4.64 -13.92
C ASN A 294 1.63 -3.29 -13.69
N GLU A 295 2.05 -2.61 -14.76
CA GLU A 295 2.64 -1.26 -14.67
C GLU A 295 1.64 -0.26 -14.05
N PHE A 296 0.39 -0.26 -14.53
CA PHE A 296 -0.65 0.58 -13.93
C PHE A 296 -0.97 0.20 -12.49
N LEU A 297 -1.05 -1.11 -12.18
CA LEU A 297 -1.29 -1.58 -10.83
C LEU A 297 -0.20 -1.11 -9.87
N GLU A 298 1.07 -1.13 -10.30
CA GLU A 298 2.19 -0.63 -9.52
C GLU A 298 2.04 0.86 -9.20
N MET A 299 1.78 1.68 -10.23
CA MET A 299 1.62 3.12 -10.10
C MET A 299 0.40 3.50 -9.23
N VAL A 300 -0.73 2.81 -9.39
CA VAL A 300 -1.96 3.09 -8.62
C VAL A 300 -1.81 2.67 -7.15
N ILE A 301 -1.10 1.57 -6.88
CA ILE A 301 -0.77 1.18 -5.50
C ILE A 301 0.18 2.21 -4.87
N GLN A 302 1.17 2.72 -5.61
CA GLN A 302 2.04 3.79 -5.13
C GLN A 302 1.25 5.06 -4.82
N PHE A 303 0.31 5.47 -5.69
CA PHE A 303 -0.61 6.57 -5.42
C PHE A 303 -1.47 6.34 -4.17
N SER A 304 -1.92 5.10 -3.94
CA SER A 304 -2.67 4.75 -2.73
C SER A 304 -1.84 4.94 -1.46
N PHE A 305 -0.56 4.59 -1.47
CA PHE A 305 0.35 4.82 -0.34
C PHE A 305 0.60 6.31 -0.06
N THR A 306 0.73 7.12 -1.12
CA THR A 306 1.01 8.56 -0.97
C THR A 306 -0.21 9.39 -0.57
N THR A 307 -1.42 8.85 -0.75
CA THR A 307 -2.67 9.57 -0.44
C THR A 307 -3.30 9.11 0.86
N ILE A 308 -3.47 7.79 1.08
CA ILE A 308 -4.26 7.24 2.21
C ILE A 308 -3.57 7.48 3.57
N PHE A 309 -2.24 7.38 3.61
CA PHE A 309 -1.46 7.44 4.86
C PHE A 309 -0.47 8.61 4.90
N VAL A 310 -0.74 9.68 4.13
CA VAL A 310 0.14 10.87 4.08
C VAL A 310 0.26 11.57 5.45
N ALA A 311 -0.79 11.50 6.27
CA ALA A 311 -0.77 12.02 7.65
C ALA A 311 0.26 11.33 8.55
N ALA A 312 0.53 10.04 8.30
CA ALA A 312 1.52 9.28 9.04
C ALA A 312 2.93 9.47 8.48
N PHE A 313 3.06 9.59 7.15
CA PHE A 313 4.35 9.71 6.48
C PHE A 313 4.38 10.84 5.43
N PRO A 314 4.75 12.07 5.83
CA PRO A 314 4.72 13.23 4.93
C PRO A 314 5.80 13.22 3.85
N LEU A 315 6.85 12.38 3.96
CA LEU A 315 7.89 12.24 2.93
C LEU A 315 7.49 11.25 1.83
N ALA A 316 6.36 10.55 1.94
CA ALA A 316 5.90 9.59 0.94
C ALA A 316 5.82 10.18 -0.48
N PRO A 317 5.24 11.38 -0.70
CA PRO A 317 5.16 11.97 -2.04
C PRO A 317 6.53 12.29 -2.65
N LEU A 318 7.51 12.70 -1.83
CA LEU A 318 8.87 12.98 -2.30
C LEU A 318 9.57 11.70 -2.77
N LEU A 319 9.44 10.62 -2.00
CA LEU A 319 10.02 9.33 -2.37
C LEU A 319 9.32 8.74 -3.60
N ALA A 320 8.00 8.90 -3.71
CA ALA A 320 7.24 8.55 -4.90
C ALA A 320 7.67 9.36 -6.13
N LEU A 321 7.97 10.65 -5.99
CA LEU A 321 8.47 11.49 -7.08
C LEU A 321 9.83 10.99 -7.58
N ILE A 322 10.77 10.75 -6.67
CA ILE A 322 12.08 10.20 -7.01
C ILE A 322 11.91 8.86 -7.72
N ASN A 323 11.01 8.01 -7.21
CA ASN A 323 10.71 6.75 -7.85
C ASN A 323 10.21 6.93 -9.29
N ASN A 324 9.18 7.75 -9.50
CA ASN A 324 8.59 7.99 -10.81
C ASN A 324 9.61 8.52 -11.83
N ILE A 325 10.58 9.32 -11.39
CA ILE A 325 11.67 9.81 -12.27
C ILE A 325 12.51 8.64 -12.80
N PHE A 326 12.83 7.67 -11.94
CA PHE A 326 13.55 6.46 -12.37
C PHE A 326 12.65 5.55 -13.20
N GLU A 327 11.41 5.34 -12.75
CA GLU A 327 10.43 4.45 -13.39
C GLU A 327 10.19 4.81 -14.86
N ILE A 328 9.92 6.08 -15.16
CA ILE A 328 9.70 6.54 -16.55
C ILE A 328 10.88 6.16 -17.46
N ARG A 329 12.12 6.18 -16.94
CA ARG A 329 13.31 5.82 -17.71
C ARG A 329 13.50 4.31 -17.80
N LEU A 330 13.23 3.57 -16.73
CA LEU A 330 13.33 2.11 -16.68
C LEU A 330 12.30 1.47 -17.60
N ASP A 331 11.04 1.91 -17.54
CA ASP A 331 9.96 1.48 -18.42
C ASP A 331 10.27 1.76 -19.89
N ALA A 332 10.76 2.96 -20.21
CA ALA A 332 11.16 3.28 -21.58
C ALA A 332 12.27 2.35 -22.09
N ILE A 333 13.25 2.00 -21.24
CA ILE A 333 14.32 1.06 -21.59
C ILE A 333 13.77 -0.37 -21.75
N LYS A 334 12.87 -0.80 -20.85
CA LYS A 334 12.20 -2.10 -20.87
C LYS A 334 11.45 -2.29 -22.18
N MET A 335 10.56 -1.36 -22.52
CA MET A 335 9.75 -1.38 -23.74
C MET A 335 10.58 -1.33 -25.03
N VAL A 336 11.69 -0.58 -25.05
CA VAL A 336 12.51 -0.42 -26.27
C VAL A 336 13.55 -1.54 -26.46
N SER A 337 14.10 -2.10 -25.38
CA SER A 337 15.29 -2.97 -25.44
C SER A 337 15.06 -4.43 -25.04
N LEU A 338 14.03 -4.72 -24.24
CA LEU A 338 13.80 -6.03 -23.61
C LEU A 338 12.53 -6.72 -24.08
N GLU A 339 11.55 -5.93 -24.52
CA GLU A 339 10.22 -6.39 -24.90
C GLU A 339 10.02 -6.38 -26.42
N ARG A 340 9.15 -7.27 -26.91
CA ARG A 340 8.66 -7.23 -28.27
C ARG A 340 7.77 -6.00 -28.45
N ARG A 341 7.80 -5.41 -29.66
CA ARG A 341 6.91 -4.28 -29.99
C ARG A 341 5.45 -4.70 -29.85
N LEU A 342 4.73 -4.01 -28.97
CA LEU A 342 3.27 -4.12 -28.82
C LEU A 342 2.55 -3.71 -30.11
N VAL A 343 1.45 -4.39 -30.39
CA VAL A 343 0.51 -3.95 -31.44
C VAL A 343 -0.18 -2.69 -30.94
N PRO A 344 -0.10 -1.56 -31.67
CA PRO A 344 -0.73 -0.32 -31.24
C PRO A 344 -2.25 -0.50 -31.19
N LYS A 345 -2.83 -0.25 -30.01
CA LYS A 345 -4.28 -0.18 -29.80
C LYS A 345 -4.68 1.26 -29.53
N LYS A 346 -5.83 1.69 -30.05
CA LYS A 346 -6.39 3.01 -29.74
C LYS A 346 -7.18 2.91 -28.44
N THR A 347 -7.17 3.97 -27.64
CA THR A 347 -8.05 4.13 -26.48
C THR A 347 -8.30 5.62 -26.25
N ASN A 348 -9.44 5.97 -25.66
CA ASN A 348 -9.80 7.32 -25.27
C ASN A 348 -9.61 7.58 -23.76
N ASP A 349 -9.32 6.54 -22.98
CA ASP A 349 -9.12 6.62 -21.54
C ASP A 349 -8.07 5.62 -21.06
N ILE A 350 -7.60 5.79 -19.83
CA ILE A 350 -6.85 4.77 -19.08
C ILE A 350 -7.76 3.63 -18.60
N GLY A 351 -9.07 3.75 -18.78
CA GLY A 351 -10.07 2.76 -18.44
C GLY A 351 -10.52 2.86 -16.97
N VAL A 352 -10.72 1.70 -16.33
CA VAL A 352 -11.30 1.63 -14.97
C VAL A 352 -10.40 2.30 -13.91
N TRP A 353 -9.12 2.49 -14.23
CA TRP A 353 -8.17 3.14 -13.33
C TRP A 353 -8.58 4.56 -12.91
N THR A 354 -9.27 5.32 -13.77
CA THR A 354 -9.79 6.65 -13.39
C THR A 354 -10.77 6.54 -12.21
N ASN A 355 -11.73 5.61 -12.30
CA ASN A 355 -12.72 5.38 -11.24
C ASN A 355 -12.06 4.82 -9.98
N VAL A 356 -11.02 3.98 -10.13
CA VAL A 356 -10.24 3.45 -8.99
C VAL A 356 -9.49 4.57 -8.27
N LEU A 357 -8.85 5.49 -9.01
CA LEU A 357 -8.14 6.62 -8.42
C LEU A 357 -9.09 7.59 -7.70
N GLU A 358 -10.29 7.83 -8.25
CA GLU A 358 -11.34 8.60 -7.57
C GLU A 358 -11.78 7.94 -6.26
N ALA A 359 -12.03 6.63 -6.28
CA ALA A 359 -12.38 5.87 -5.09
C ALA A 359 -11.27 5.91 -4.02
N ILE A 360 -10.00 5.79 -4.43
CA ILE A 360 -8.84 5.96 -3.55
C ILE A 360 -8.81 7.38 -2.96
N GLY A 361 -9.11 8.40 -3.76
CA GLY A 361 -9.18 9.79 -3.31
C GLY A 361 -10.19 9.99 -2.18
N VAL A 362 -11.40 9.41 -2.32
CA VAL A 362 -12.42 9.45 -1.26
C VAL A 362 -11.97 8.67 -0.01
N LEU A 363 -11.44 7.45 -0.20
CA LEU A 363 -10.93 6.64 0.90
C LEU A 363 -9.77 7.32 1.65
N ALA A 364 -8.92 8.05 0.95
CA ALA A 364 -7.78 8.75 1.55
C ALA A 364 -8.21 9.84 2.52
N VAL A 365 -9.30 10.55 2.25
CA VAL A 365 -9.82 11.59 3.15
C VAL A 365 -10.29 10.97 4.46
N ILE A 366 -11.11 9.92 4.37
CA ILE A 366 -11.65 9.19 5.52
C ILE A 366 -10.49 8.60 6.34
N ALA A 367 -9.54 7.93 5.68
CA ALA A 367 -8.41 7.32 6.35
C ALA A 367 -7.51 8.35 7.06
N ASN A 368 -7.18 9.47 6.42
CA ASN A 368 -6.36 10.51 7.05
C ASN A 368 -7.10 11.20 8.20
N GLY A 369 -8.41 11.45 8.07
CA GLY A 369 -9.24 11.97 9.16
C GLY A 369 -9.20 11.05 10.38
N LEU A 370 -9.38 9.75 10.16
CA LEU A 370 -9.26 8.73 11.20
C LEU A 370 -7.84 8.61 11.77
N VAL A 371 -6.78 8.69 10.96
CA VAL A 371 -5.39 8.63 11.44
C VAL A 371 -5.07 9.81 12.36
N ILE A 372 -5.52 11.02 12.00
CA ILE A 372 -5.29 12.21 12.82
C ILE A 372 -6.18 12.19 14.08
N GLY A 373 -7.45 11.80 13.94
CA GLY A 373 -8.39 11.78 15.06
C GLY A 373 -8.10 10.66 16.06
N VAL A 374 -7.90 9.44 15.56
CA VAL A 374 -7.81 8.23 16.38
C VAL A 374 -6.36 7.91 16.72
N SER A 375 -5.48 7.80 15.73
CA SER A 375 -4.12 7.24 15.90
C SER A 375 -3.11 8.27 16.43
N SER A 376 -3.28 9.55 16.11
CA SER A 376 -2.39 10.62 16.56
C SER A 376 -2.67 11.08 17.98
N ASP A 377 -1.61 11.52 18.68
CA ASP A 377 -1.70 12.21 19.97
C ASP A 377 -2.07 13.72 19.81
N PHE A 378 -2.43 14.16 18.61
CA PHE A 378 -2.80 15.56 18.35
C PHE A 378 -4.03 16.00 19.17
N ILE A 379 -5.13 15.24 19.13
CA ILE A 379 -6.37 15.60 19.83
C ILE A 379 -6.20 15.61 21.35
N PRO A 380 -5.62 14.57 21.99
CA PRO A 380 -5.38 14.61 23.44
C PRO A 380 -4.52 15.79 23.90
N ARG A 381 -3.46 16.14 23.15
CA ARG A 381 -2.62 17.30 23.45
C ARG A 381 -3.38 18.62 23.33
N LEU A 382 -4.27 18.72 22.34
CA LEU A 382 -5.12 19.90 22.16
C LEU A 382 -6.11 20.06 23.32
N VAL A 383 -6.78 18.97 23.69
CA VAL A 383 -7.71 18.93 24.83
C VAL A 383 -7.00 19.29 26.13
N TYR A 384 -5.82 18.72 26.37
CA TYR A 384 -5.02 19.05 27.54
C TYR A 384 -4.71 20.55 27.57
N ARG A 385 -4.13 21.09 26.49
CA ARG A 385 -3.75 22.52 26.43
C ARG A 385 -4.88 23.49 26.76
N TYR A 386 -6.11 23.21 26.31
CA TYR A 386 -7.24 24.13 26.45
C TYR A 386 -8.14 23.87 27.66
N HIS A 387 -8.15 22.66 28.23
CA HIS A 387 -9.09 22.30 29.29
C HIS A 387 -8.43 21.84 30.60
N PHE A 388 -7.33 21.08 30.53
CA PHE A 388 -6.72 20.45 31.70
C PHE A 388 -5.33 21.02 32.07
N GLY A 389 -4.67 21.68 31.12
CA GLY A 389 -3.32 22.19 31.27
C GLY A 389 -3.28 23.51 32.04
N PRO A 390 -2.09 23.96 32.45
CA PRO A 390 -1.88 25.17 33.25
C PRO A 390 -2.40 26.45 32.55
N CYS A 391 -2.53 26.43 31.22
CA CYS A 391 -3.04 27.54 30.43
C CYS A 391 -4.57 27.58 30.30
N ALA A 392 -5.31 26.59 30.80
CA ALA A 392 -6.78 26.53 30.68
C ALA A 392 -7.46 27.70 31.43
N ASN A 393 -6.91 28.10 32.58
CA ASN A 393 -7.47 29.17 33.43
C ASN A 393 -6.85 30.56 33.16
N GLY A 394 -5.96 30.69 32.18
CA GLY A 394 -5.40 31.98 31.75
C GLY A 394 -4.46 32.69 32.75
N THR A 395 -4.06 32.05 33.85
CA THR A 395 -3.45 32.69 35.02
C THR A 395 -1.94 32.47 35.23
N TYR A 396 -1.19 32.04 34.21
CA TYR A 396 0.25 31.78 34.36
C TYR A 396 1.10 32.32 33.21
N ASN A 397 1.83 33.41 33.48
CA ASN A 397 2.81 33.99 32.58
C ASN A 397 4.19 33.37 32.85
N GLY A 398 4.65 32.45 32.00
CA GLY A 398 6.05 31.99 31.99
C GLY A 398 6.31 30.50 31.88
N VAL A 399 5.29 29.64 31.87
CA VAL A 399 5.43 28.17 31.74
C VAL A 399 4.82 27.71 30.42
N ASP A 400 5.47 26.77 29.73
CA ASP A 400 4.90 26.18 28.49
C ASP A 400 3.60 25.43 28.82
N CYS A 401 2.55 25.64 28.03
CA CYS A 401 1.21 25.10 28.29
C CYS A 401 1.13 23.57 28.30
N MET A 402 2.20 22.90 27.86
CA MET A 402 2.31 21.44 27.80
C MET A 402 3.05 20.83 28.99
N THR A 403 3.56 21.62 29.95
CA THR A 403 4.20 21.08 31.15
C THR A 403 3.23 20.25 31.96
N GLY A 404 3.62 19.02 32.32
CA GLY A 404 2.77 18.09 33.06
C GLY A 404 1.91 17.17 32.19
N TYR A 405 1.90 17.33 30.86
CA TYR A 405 1.09 16.50 29.95
C TYR A 405 1.37 14.99 30.12
N ILE A 406 2.64 14.60 30.17
CA ILE A 406 2.98 13.16 30.30
C ILE A 406 2.42 12.60 31.60
N GLN A 407 2.56 13.33 32.71
CA GLN A 407 2.06 12.90 34.01
C GLN A 407 0.54 12.81 34.05
N ASP A 408 -0.17 13.72 33.38
CA ASP A 408 -1.63 13.71 33.25
C ASP A 408 -2.14 12.55 32.38
N THR A 409 -1.40 12.16 31.34
CA THR A 409 -1.80 11.05 30.46
C THR A 409 -1.50 9.65 31.01
N LEU A 410 -0.82 9.55 32.14
CA LEU A 410 -0.42 8.28 32.73
C LEU A 410 -1.34 7.94 33.91
N SER A 411 -1.98 6.78 33.84
CA SER A 411 -2.68 6.17 34.97
C SER A 411 -1.73 5.25 35.75
N THR A 412 -1.93 5.15 37.06
CA THR A 412 -1.09 4.29 37.91
C THR A 412 -1.82 2.99 38.29
N VAL A 413 -1.06 1.91 38.44
CA VAL A 413 -1.56 0.63 38.95
C VAL A 413 -0.66 0.15 40.09
N ARG A 414 -1.26 -0.42 41.13
CA ARG A 414 -0.51 -1.03 42.22
C ARG A 414 -0.05 -2.43 41.81
N VAL A 415 1.22 -2.71 42.03
CA VAL A 415 1.82 -4.02 41.72
C VAL A 415 1.35 -5.10 42.71
N ASP A 416 0.93 -4.68 43.91
CA ASP A 416 0.41 -5.57 44.95
C ASP A 416 -0.92 -6.25 44.59
N ASP A 417 -1.66 -5.73 43.60
CA ASP A 417 -2.90 -6.34 43.16
C ASP A 417 -2.63 -7.74 42.57
N GLU A 418 -3.36 -8.74 43.09
CA GLU A 418 -3.14 -10.15 42.74
C GLU A 418 -3.29 -10.43 41.24
N SER A 419 -4.16 -9.66 40.58
CA SER A 419 -4.38 -9.75 39.13
C SER A 419 -3.17 -9.24 38.34
N VAL A 420 -2.54 -8.17 38.77
CA VAL A 420 -1.37 -7.54 38.15
C VAL A 420 -0.13 -8.40 38.37
N ARG A 421 0.03 -8.96 39.59
CA ARG A 421 1.16 -9.84 39.93
C ARG A 421 1.23 -11.11 39.07
N LYS A 422 0.10 -11.57 38.51
CA LYS A 422 0.05 -12.71 37.59
C LYS A 422 0.57 -12.40 36.19
N ASP A 423 0.68 -11.12 35.82
CA ASP A 423 1.10 -10.69 34.49
C ASP A 423 2.62 -10.44 34.38
N PHE A 424 3.34 -10.30 35.49
CA PHE A 424 4.76 -9.96 35.53
C PHE A 424 5.59 -11.03 36.24
N LEU A 425 6.80 -11.30 35.73
CA LEU A 425 7.76 -12.14 36.43
C LEU A 425 8.44 -11.36 37.57
N PRO A 426 8.84 -12.01 38.68
CA PRO A 426 9.44 -11.33 39.84
C PRO A 426 10.68 -10.48 39.50
N HIS A 427 11.48 -10.92 38.53
CA HIS A 427 12.67 -10.18 38.08
C HIS A 427 12.35 -8.92 37.28
N GLN A 428 11.15 -8.80 36.71
CA GLN A 428 10.70 -7.62 35.96
C GLN A 428 10.16 -6.51 36.87
N LEU A 429 9.89 -6.84 38.14
CA LEU A 429 9.34 -5.92 39.16
C LEU A 429 10.44 -5.26 40.01
N VAL A 430 11.71 -5.56 39.70
CA VAL A 430 12.88 -4.99 40.38
C VAL A 430 13.42 -3.86 39.51
N THR A 431 13.56 -2.68 40.09
CA THR A 431 14.18 -1.54 39.40
C THR A 431 15.66 -1.81 39.12
N PRO A 432 16.31 -1.08 38.18
CA PRO A 432 17.75 -1.19 37.94
C PRO A 432 18.61 -0.95 39.20
N HIS A 433 18.04 -0.33 40.23
CA HIS A 433 18.67 -0.04 41.52
C HIS A 433 18.42 -1.12 42.59
N GLY A 434 17.74 -2.21 42.25
CA GLY A 434 17.51 -3.34 43.16
C GLY A 434 16.32 -3.17 44.12
N THR A 435 15.48 -2.15 43.95
CA THR A 435 14.26 -1.96 44.76
C THR A 435 13.03 -2.53 44.09
N ASN A 436 12.10 -3.10 44.86
CA ASN A 436 10.81 -3.58 44.34
C ASN A 436 9.92 -2.38 43.98
N ALA A 437 9.37 -2.40 42.76
CA ALA A 437 8.42 -1.40 42.30
C ALA A 437 7.05 -1.61 42.98
N THR A 438 6.52 -0.58 43.62
CA THR A 438 5.17 -0.59 44.25
C THR A 438 4.07 -0.15 43.29
N HIS A 439 4.40 0.78 42.38
CA HIS A 439 3.49 1.32 41.37
C HIS A 439 4.11 1.24 39.97
N CYS A 440 3.26 0.97 38.97
CA CYS A 440 3.61 1.08 37.57
C CYS A 440 2.68 2.07 36.86
N SER A 441 3.21 2.87 35.95
CA SER A 441 2.44 3.79 35.14
C SER A 441 2.19 3.20 33.75
N TYR A 442 0.98 3.37 33.23
CA TYR A 442 0.62 2.99 31.87
C TYR A 442 -0.22 4.10 31.22
N LYS A 443 -0.19 4.17 29.89
CA LYS A 443 -0.88 5.21 29.12
C LYS A 443 -2.35 4.84 28.94
N ASP A 444 -3.21 5.33 29.82
CA ASP A 444 -4.67 5.26 29.71
C ASP A 444 -5.31 6.36 30.58
N TYR A 445 -6.59 6.66 30.36
CA TYR A 445 -7.36 7.63 31.15
C TYR A 445 -8.27 6.89 32.13
N ARG A 446 -7.66 6.30 33.17
CA ARG A 446 -8.35 5.51 34.20
C ARG A 446 -8.09 6.07 35.59
N ASP A 447 -9.06 5.88 36.47
CA ASP A 447 -8.95 6.27 37.87
C ASP A 447 -8.01 5.33 38.64
N ASP A 448 -7.28 5.86 39.62
CA ASP A 448 -6.26 5.12 40.38
C ASP A 448 -6.86 4.21 41.47
N LYS A 449 -8.16 4.37 41.79
CA LYS A 449 -8.85 3.58 42.83
C LYS A 449 -9.69 2.46 42.21
N ASP A 450 -10.65 2.82 41.36
CA ASP A 450 -11.61 1.87 40.81
C ASP A 450 -11.19 1.33 39.43
N TYR A 451 -10.10 1.89 38.87
CA TYR A 451 -9.54 1.51 37.56
C TYR A 451 -10.56 1.59 36.41
N SER A 452 -11.67 2.32 36.60
CA SER A 452 -12.69 2.66 35.61
C SER A 452 -12.26 3.84 34.75
N PHE A 453 -12.85 4.01 33.58
CA PHE A 453 -12.57 5.15 32.71
C PHE A 453 -13.00 6.47 33.37
N THR A 454 -12.13 7.47 33.31
CA THR A 454 -12.41 8.81 33.84
C THR A 454 -13.30 9.62 32.89
N SER A 455 -13.88 10.72 33.37
CA SER A 455 -14.60 11.68 32.51
C SER A 455 -13.72 12.24 31.39
N GLN A 456 -12.42 12.38 31.64
CA GLN A 456 -11.42 12.82 30.66
C GLN A 456 -11.32 11.86 29.47
N PHE A 457 -11.41 10.54 29.70
CA PHE A 457 -11.45 9.55 28.62
C PHE A 457 -12.60 9.82 27.64
N TRP A 458 -13.82 9.96 28.18
CA TRP A 458 -15.03 10.17 27.39
C TRP A 458 -15.03 11.52 26.68
N PHE A 459 -14.51 12.55 27.34
CA PHE A 459 -14.38 13.87 26.73
C PHE A 459 -13.38 13.86 25.56
N VAL A 460 -12.19 13.28 25.74
CA VAL A 460 -11.21 13.13 24.66
C VAL A 460 -11.79 12.30 23.52
N LEU A 461 -12.53 11.23 23.81
CA LEU A 461 -13.19 10.41 22.79
C LEU A 461 -14.24 11.21 22.02
N ALA A 462 -15.07 12.00 22.69
CA ALA A 462 -16.08 12.86 22.05
C ALA A 462 -15.43 13.89 21.13
N VAL A 463 -14.34 14.54 21.57
CA VAL A 463 -13.61 15.51 20.74
C VAL A 463 -12.96 14.82 19.52
N ARG A 464 -12.46 13.59 19.67
CA ARG A 464 -11.96 12.81 18.52
C ARG A 464 -13.04 12.57 17.47
N PHE A 465 -14.24 12.14 17.88
CA PHE A 465 -15.36 11.95 16.96
C PHE A 465 -15.81 13.26 16.30
N ALA A 466 -15.95 14.33 17.09
CA ALA A 466 -16.30 15.65 16.57
C ALA A 466 -15.28 16.14 15.53
N PHE A 467 -13.99 15.94 15.79
CA PHE A 467 -12.92 16.29 14.86
C PHE A 467 -13.05 15.54 13.52
N VAL A 468 -13.27 14.22 13.54
CA VAL A 468 -13.39 13.43 12.31
C VAL A 468 -14.58 13.90 11.47
N ILE A 469 -15.73 14.13 12.09
CA ILE A 469 -16.95 14.61 11.39
C ILE A 469 -16.71 15.99 10.77
N LEU A 470 -16.12 16.92 11.51
CA LEU A 470 -15.83 18.27 11.02
C LEU A 470 -14.80 18.24 9.88
N PHE A 471 -13.76 17.41 10.02
CA PHE A 471 -12.72 17.25 9.02
C PHE A 471 -13.26 16.72 7.70
N GLU A 472 -14.08 15.66 7.75
CA GLU A 472 -14.73 15.10 6.57
C GLU A 472 -15.70 16.10 5.93
N SER A 473 -16.56 16.73 6.73
CA SER A 473 -17.56 17.70 6.25
C SER A 473 -16.92 18.90 5.55
N MET A 474 -15.83 19.43 6.12
CA MET A 474 -15.09 20.54 5.54
C MET A 474 -14.46 20.15 4.20
N TRP A 475 -13.92 18.93 4.09
CA TRP A 475 -13.36 18.45 2.84
C TRP A 475 -14.43 18.34 1.74
N TRP A 476 -15.58 17.70 2.03
CA TRP A 476 -16.67 17.59 1.06
C TRP A 476 -17.14 18.95 0.55
N LEU A 477 -17.22 19.94 1.43
CA LEU A 477 -17.57 21.31 1.04
C LEU A 477 -16.51 21.91 0.11
N SER A 478 -15.23 21.76 0.44
CA SER A 478 -14.12 22.25 -0.39
C SER A 478 -13.98 21.55 -1.74
N ALA A 479 -14.40 20.29 -1.84
CA ALA A 479 -14.36 19.52 -3.09
C ALA A 479 -15.53 19.85 -4.02
N SER A 480 -16.62 20.42 -3.47
CA SER A 480 -17.81 20.83 -4.25
C SER A 480 -17.71 22.24 -4.84
N LEU A 481 -16.75 23.05 -4.36
CA LEU A 481 -16.41 24.39 -4.84
C LEU A 481 -15.31 24.29 -5.90
#